data_AF-D6BQA3-F1
#
_entry.id   AF-D6BQA3-F1
#
_cell.length_a   1.000
_cell.length_b   1.000
_cell.length_c   1.000
_cell.angle_alpha   90.00
_cell.angle_beta   90.00
_cell.angle_gamma   90.00
#
_symmetry.space_group_name_H-M   'P 1'
#
loop_
_entity.id
_entity.type
_entity.pdbx_description
1 polymer ?
#
loop_
_entity_poly.entity_id
_entity_poly.type
_entity_poly.pdbx_seq_one_letter_code
_entity_poly.pdbx_strand_id
1 'polypeptide(L)'
;KAVRFSITVMSVSVQAEGEEEAVTIFRESKPNSELTCKPLCLMLVDESDHETLTAVLGPLVAERNAMKHSRLILSLGGLPRSIRFLFRGTGYDEKMVREMEGLEASGSTYICTLCDSTRAEASHNMVLHSITRSHDENLERYELWRTNPFSESAEELRDRVKGVSAKPFMETQPTLDALHCDIGNATEFYKIFQDEIGEVYRRPNPSREERRSWRATLDKQLRRKMKLRPVMRMNGNYARRLMTREAVEAVCELVPSEERRDALRELMGLYLQMK
;
A
#
# COMPACT_ATOMS: atom_id res chain seq x y z
N LYS A 1 -19.71 -9.44 2.75
CA LYS A 1 -18.27 -9.71 2.56
C LYS A 1 -17.74 -10.31 3.87
N ALA A 2 -16.43 -10.58 3.99
CA ALA A 2 -15.84 -11.02 5.24
C ALA A 2 -14.53 -10.25 5.47
N VAL A 3 -14.26 -9.89 6.71
CA VAL A 3 -13.01 -9.29 7.15
C VAL A 3 -12.32 -10.24 8.11
N ARG A 4 -11.00 -10.38 7.96
CA ARG A 4 -10.15 -11.20 8.82
C ARG A 4 -9.04 -10.34 9.38
N PHE A 5 -9.00 -10.22 10.70
CA PHE A 5 -7.91 -9.59 11.43
C PHE A 5 -6.94 -10.67 11.95
N SER A 6 -5.64 -10.44 11.83
CA SER A 6 -4.62 -11.46 12.14
C SER A 6 -3.32 -10.80 12.59
N ILE A 7 -2.46 -11.57 13.25
CA ILE A 7 -1.16 -11.11 13.75
C ILE A 7 -0.09 -12.16 13.48
N THR A 8 1.15 -11.70 13.32
CA THR A 8 2.35 -12.53 13.21
C THR A 8 3.40 -12.02 14.20
N VAL A 9 4.06 -12.92 14.92
CA VAL A 9 5.22 -12.56 15.74
C VAL A 9 6.44 -12.49 14.84
N MET A 10 6.95 -11.28 14.60
CA MET A 10 8.06 -11.06 13.66
C MET A 10 9.43 -11.35 14.26
N SER A 11 9.66 -10.92 15.50
CA SER A 11 10.91 -11.15 16.21
C SER A 11 10.71 -11.06 17.71
N VAL A 12 11.60 -11.70 18.46
CA VAL A 12 11.74 -11.55 19.90
C VAL A 12 13.19 -11.19 20.18
N SER A 13 13.38 -10.11 20.92
CA SER A 13 14.71 -9.62 21.30
C SER A 13 14.75 -9.39 22.81
N VAL A 14 15.94 -9.53 23.38
CA VAL A 14 16.22 -9.32 24.80
C VAL A 14 17.20 -8.17 24.90
N GLN A 15 16.88 -7.18 25.74
CA GLN A 15 17.80 -6.13 26.11
C GLN A 15 18.19 -6.36 27.57
N ALA A 16 19.46 -6.70 27.81
CA ALA A 16 19.98 -6.87 29.15
C ALA A 16 20.13 -5.51 29.84
N GLU A 17 20.06 -5.52 31.16
CA GLU A 17 20.23 -4.29 31.95
C GLU A 17 21.67 -3.78 31.81
N GLY A 18 21.82 -2.52 31.39
CA GLY A 18 23.12 -1.90 31.14
C GLY A 18 23.69 -2.11 29.72
N GLU A 19 23.01 -2.86 28.85
CA GLU A 19 23.40 -2.99 27.44
C GLU A 19 22.59 -2.04 26.54
N GLU A 20 23.28 -1.32 25.67
CA GLU A 20 22.65 -0.41 24.71
C GLU A 20 21.93 -1.16 23.58
N GLU A 21 22.45 -2.32 23.17
CA GLU A 21 21.90 -3.09 22.05
C GLU A 21 21.05 -4.28 22.51
N ALA A 22 19.93 -4.49 21.82
CA ALA A 22 19.07 -5.64 22.05
C ALA A 22 19.54 -6.85 21.20
N VAL A 23 19.72 -8.00 21.85
CA VAL A 23 20.07 -9.26 21.18
C VAL A 23 18.79 -9.94 20.68
N THR A 24 18.72 -10.23 19.38
CA THR A 24 17.56 -10.92 18.78
C THR A 24 17.68 -12.43 18.97
N ILE A 25 16.75 -13.04 19.69
CA ILE A 25 16.74 -14.48 20.02
C ILE A 25 15.82 -15.29 19.11
N PHE A 26 14.83 -14.63 18.48
CA PHE A 26 13.96 -15.23 17.49
C PHE A 26 13.68 -14.21 16.39
N ARG A 27 13.69 -14.66 15.15
CA ARG A 27 13.23 -13.90 13.99
C ARG A 27 12.51 -14.83 13.05
N GLU A 28 11.31 -14.44 12.63
CA GLU A 28 10.54 -15.22 11.68
C GLU A 28 11.27 -15.29 10.33
N SER A 29 11.56 -16.51 9.89
CA SER A 29 12.29 -16.79 8.66
C SER A 29 11.43 -16.62 7.40
N LYS A 30 10.11 -16.83 7.52
CA LYS A 30 9.15 -16.77 6.41
C LYS A 30 7.93 -15.94 6.82
N PRO A 31 8.08 -14.62 7.00
CA PRO A 31 7.00 -13.76 7.50
C PRO A 31 5.80 -13.67 6.55
N ASN A 32 5.99 -13.97 5.26
CA ASN A 32 4.95 -13.98 4.25
C ASN A 32 4.24 -15.35 4.10
N SER A 33 4.58 -16.35 4.92
CA SER A 33 3.86 -17.63 4.91
C SER A 33 2.54 -17.52 5.67
N GLU A 34 1.51 -18.11 5.11
CA GLU A 34 0.22 -18.36 5.75
C GLU A 34 0.33 -19.10 7.09
N LEU A 35 1.36 -19.91 7.30
CA LEU A 35 1.54 -20.71 8.52
C LEU A 35 1.86 -19.85 9.76
N THR A 36 2.47 -18.69 9.55
CA THR A 36 2.91 -17.78 10.61
C THR A 36 1.82 -16.77 10.97
N CYS A 37 0.87 -16.52 10.06
CA CYS A 37 -0.25 -15.60 10.23
C CYS A 37 -1.34 -16.20 11.13
N LYS A 38 -1.44 -15.73 12.37
CA LYS A 38 -2.42 -16.23 13.36
C LYS A 38 -3.72 -15.41 13.27
N PRO A 39 -4.87 -16.04 12.96
CA PRO A 39 -6.15 -15.33 12.95
C PRO A 39 -6.54 -14.92 14.37
N LEU A 40 -6.97 -13.68 14.53
CA LEU A 40 -7.41 -13.11 15.82
C LEU A 40 -8.90 -12.80 15.82
N CYS A 41 -9.44 -12.28 14.71
CA CYS A 41 -10.86 -11.96 14.59
C CYS A 41 -11.37 -12.29 13.18
N LEU A 42 -12.55 -12.90 13.11
CA LEU A 42 -13.25 -13.26 11.88
C LEU A 42 -14.65 -12.65 11.92
N MET A 43 -15.01 -11.88 10.90
CA MET A 43 -16.29 -11.17 10.88
C MET A 43 -16.91 -11.18 9.48
N LEU A 44 -18.24 -11.32 9.42
CA LEU A 44 -19.02 -11.21 8.19
C LEU A 44 -19.51 -9.77 8.01
N VAL A 45 -18.57 -8.89 7.69
CA VAL A 45 -18.79 -7.44 7.59
C VAL A 45 -18.27 -6.97 6.22
N ASP A 46 -18.84 -5.88 5.70
CA ASP A 46 -18.24 -5.14 4.59
C ASP A 46 -17.21 -4.15 5.14
N GLU A 47 -15.97 -4.19 4.67
CA GLU A 47 -14.93 -3.23 5.09
C GLU A 47 -15.36 -1.76 4.89
N SER A 48 -16.23 -1.50 3.93
CA SER A 48 -16.75 -0.15 3.66
C SER A 48 -17.91 0.26 4.58
N ASP A 49 -18.41 -0.64 5.44
CA ASP A 49 -19.33 -0.30 6.53
C ASP A 49 -18.52 0.06 7.79
N HIS A 50 -18.18 1.34 7.88
CA HIS A 50 -17.33 1.86 8.95
C HIS A 50 -17.95 1.69 10.34
N GLU A 51 -19.27 1.80 10.48
CA GLU A 51 -19.96 1.68 11.77
C GLU A 51 -19.80 0.27 12.33
N THR A 52 -20.16 -0.74 11.53
CA THR A 52 -20.04 -2.13 11.96
C THR A 52 -18.58 -2.53 12.15
N LEU A 53 -17.69 -2.10 11.27
CA LEU A 53 -16.27 -2.45 11.34
C LEU A 53 -15.61 -1.91 12.61
N THR A 54 -15.84 -0.64 12.95
CA THR A 54 -15.28 -0.02 14.16
C THR A 54 -15.93 -0.55 15.43
N ALA A 55 -17.23 -0.87 15.41
CA ALA A 55 -17.90 -1.51 16.54
C ALA A 55 -17.28 -2.88 16.88
N VAL A 56 -16.95 -3.69 15.86
CA VAL A 56 -16.35 -5.01 16.05
C VAL A 56 -14.86 -4.92 16.43
N LEU A 57 -14.09 -4.03 15.79
CA LEU A 57 -12.65 -3.90 16.04
C LEU A 57 -12.31 -3.04 17.27
N GLY A 58 -13.26 -2.27 17.80
CA GLY A 58 -13.06 -1.35 18.94
C GLY A 58 -12.40 -2.00 20.15
N PRO A 59 -12.92 -3.13 20.66
CA PRO A 59 -12.30 -3.85 21.77
C PRO A 59 -10.85 -4.27 21.50
N LEU A 60 -10.53 -4.74 20.29
CA LEU A 60 -9.16 -5.16 19.92
C LEU A 60 -8.20 -3.98 19.90
N VAL A 61 -8.64 -2.82 19.40
CA VAL A 61 -7.83 -1.59 19.41
C VAL A 61 -7.59 -1.12 20.84
N ALA A 62 -8.61 -1.19 21.70
CA ALA A 62 -8.50 -0.84 23.11
C ALA A 62 -7.50 -1.75 23.86
N GLU A 63 -7.60 -3.08 23.66
CA GLU A 63 -6.66 -4.05 24.22
C GLU A 63 -5.23 -3.79 23.74
N ARG A 64 -5.04 -3.60 22.42
CA ARG A 64 -3.73 -3.28 21.84
C ARG A 64 -3.12 -2.03 22.50
N ASN A 65 -3.91 -0.96 22.65
CA ASN A 65 -3.43 0.29 23.23
C ASN A 65 -3.09 0.13 24.72
N ALA A 66 -3.89 -0.64 25.48
CA ALA A 66 -3.57 -0.98 26.86
C ALA A 66 -2.27 -1.82 26.97
N MET A 67 -2.04 -2.74 26.03
CA MET A 67 -0.84 -3.58 25.98
C MET A 67 0.44 -2.81 25.64
N LYS A 68 0.36 -1.67 24.94
CA LYS A 68 1.54 -0.85 24.62
C LYS A 68 2.25 -0.31 25.86
N HIS A 69 1.50 -0.08 26.94
CA HIS A 69 2.00 0.51 28.19
C HIS A 69 2.17 -0.52 29.32
N SER A 70 1.90 -1.80 29.06
CA SER A 70 2.00 -2.86 30.05
C SER A 70 3.13 -3.85 29.73
N ARG A 71 3.44 -4.68 30.72
CA ARG A 71 4.38 -5.79 30.59
C ARG A 71 3.65 -7.08 30.92
N LEU A 72 3.74 -8.07 30.04
CA LEU A 72 3.24 -9.41 30.31
C LEU A 72 4.26 -10.17 31.15
N ILE A 73 3.80 -10.75 32.25
CA ILE A 73 4.62 -11.67 33.06
C ILE A 73 4.16 -13.09 32.73
N LEU A 74 5.08 -13.91 32.20
CA LEU A 74 4.80 -15.28 31.79
C LEU A 74 5.88 -16.22 32.31
N SER A 75 5.50 -17.36 32.88
CA SER A 75 6.46 -18.40 33.28
C SER A 75 6.92 -19.17 32.05
N LEU A 76 8.20 -19.02 31.68
CA LEU A 76 8.81 -19.66 30.53
C LEU A 76 10.10 -20.38 30.97
N GLY A 77 10.17 -21.69 30.70
CA GLY A 77 11.30 -22.51 31.15
C GLY A 77 11.44 -22.57 32.68
N GLY A 78 10.32 -22.49 33.42
CA GLY A 78 10.29 -22.53 34.88
C GLY A 78 10.61 -21.20 35.58
N LEU A 79 10.89 -20.12 34.84
CA LEU A 79 11.19 -18.80 35.40
C LEU A 79 10.19 -17.75 34.92
N PRO A 80 9.76 -16.80 35.78
CA PRO A 80 8.95 -15.67 35.34
C PRO A 80 9.77 -14.76 34.42
N ARG A 81 9.23 -14.43 33.25
CA ARG A 81 9.81 -13.52 32.26
C ARG A 81 8.89 -12.34 32.05
N SER A 82 9.47 -11.14 31.94
CA SER A 82 8.75 -9.91 31.62
C SER A 82 8.88 -9.61 30.13
N ILE A 83 7.75 -9.41 29.44
CA ILE A 83 7.68 -9.24 27.99
C ILE A 83 6.99 -7.91 27.69
N ARG A 84 7.59 -7.13 26.78
CA ARG A 84 6.99 -5.92 26.20
C ARG A 84 6.58 -6.22 24.75
N PHE A 85 5.44 -5.67 24.33
CA PHE A 85 4.97 -5.78 22.95
C PHE A 85 5.22 -4.50 22.17
N LEU A 86 5.66 -4.65 20.92
CA LEU A 86 5.76 -3.58 19.95
C LEU A 86 4.88 -3.95 18.75
N PHE A 87 3.74 -3.30 18.64
CA PHE A 87 2.81 -3.54 17.54
C PHE A 87 3.20 -2.69 16.33
N ARG A 88 3.27 -3.30 15.15
CA ARG A 88 3.47 -2.62 13.87
C ARG A 88 2.37 -3.02 12.90
N GLY A 89 1.41 -2.13 12.68
CA GLY A 89 0.32 -2.35 11.73
C GLY A 89 0.77 -2.03 10.31
N THR A 90 1.28 -3.03 9.58
CA THR A 90 1.91 -2.84 8.25
C THR A 90 1.24 -3.63 7.12
N GLY A 91 0.36 -4.58 7.43
CA GLY A 91 -0.22 -5.53 6.48
C GLY A 91 -1.55 -5.08 5.86
N TYR A 92 -1.78 -3.78 5.73
CA TYR A 92 -3.03 -3.20 5.24
C TYR A 92 -2.85 -2.72 3.80
N ASP A 93 -3.87 -2.90 2.96
CA ASP A 93 -3.89 -2.22 1.66
C ASP A 93 -4.15 -0.71 1.85
N GLU A 94 -3.82 0.10 0.85
CA GLU A 94 -3.93 1.57 0.95
C GLU A 94 -5.38 2.01 1.25
N LYS A 95 -6.37 1.28 0.73
CA LYS A 95 -7.78 1.58 0.97
C LYS A 95 -8.09 1.47 2.46
N MET A 96 -7.72 0.35 3.09
CA MET A 96 -7.92 0.12 4.52
C MET A 96 -7.13 1.12 5.37
N VAL A 97 -5.89 1.45 4.99
CA VAL A 97 -5.12 2.50 5.71
C VAL A 97 -5.86 3.83 5.69
N ARG A 98 -6.36 4.25 4.53
CA ARG A 98 -7.11 5.52 4.41
C ARG A 98 -8.38 5.52 5.25
N GLU A 99 -9.15 4.43 5.21
CA GLU A 99 -10.38 4.28 6.02
C GLU A 99 -10.07 4.30 7.53
N MET A 100 -8.98 3.67 7.97
CA MET A 100 -8.59 3.58 9.39
C MET A 100 -7.92 4.85 9.95
N GLU A 101 -7.20 5.58 9.09
CA GLU A 101 -6.50 6.83 9.43
C GLU A 101 -7.31 8.09 9.06
N GLY A 102 -8.58 7.93 8.66
CA GLY A 102 -9.49 9.07 8.42
C GLY A 102 -9.14 9.92 7.20
N LEU A 103 -8.41 9.35 6.24
CA LEU A 103 -8.00 10.01 5.01
C LEU A 103 -9.08 9.85 3.93
N GLU A 104 -9.17 10.85 3.06
CA GLU A 104 -9.96 10.70 1.82
C GLU A 104 -9.50 9.50 0.98
N ALA A 105 -10.43 8.91 0.23
CA ALA A 105 -10.20 7.71 -0.59
C ALA A 105 -9.11 7.92 -1.66
N SER A 106 -8.57 6.81 -2.20
CA SER A 106 -7.43 6.77 -3.14
C SER A 106 -7.57 7.61 -4.42
N GLY A 107 -8.79 8.06 -4.77
CA GLY A 107 -9.03 8.97 -5.89
C GLY A 107 -8.79 10.46 -5.59
N SER A 108 -8.50 10.81 -4.33
CA SER A 108 -8.32 12.19 -3.86
C SER A 108 -7.14 12.92 -4.52
N THR A 109 -7.18 14.25 -4.48
CA THR A 109 -6.04 15.12 -4.76
C THR A 109 -4.86 14.85 -3.81
N TYR A 110 -5.09 14.40 -2.58
CA TYR A 110 -4.04 14.01 -1.63
C TYR A 110 -3.72 12.51 -1.77
N ILE A 111 -2.66 12.22 -2.54
CA ILE A 111 -2.37 10.87 -3.03
C ILE A 111 -1.54 10.01 -2.07
N CYS A 112 -0.86 10.62 -1.10
CA CYS A 112 0.04 9.88 -0.23
C CYS A 112 -0.58 9.63 1.15
N THR A 113 -0.34 8.45 1.72
CA THR A 113 -0.66 8.15 3.13
C THR A 113 0.46 8.60 4.07
N LEU A 114 1.63 8.97 3.54
CA LEU A 114 2.85 9.26 4.30
C LEU A 114 3.25 10.75 4.27
N CYS A 115 2.90 11.48 3.21
CA CYS A 115 3.20 12.90 3.06
C CYS A 115 1.96 13.71 2.63
N ASP A 116 2.10 15.03 2.55
CA ASP A 116 1.00 15.95 2.27
C ASP A 116 0.90 16.44 0.83
N SER A 117 1.78 15.95 -0.04
CA SER A 117 1.83 16.38 -1.44
C SER A 117 0.54 16.04 -2.18
N THR A 118 0.07 17.01 -2.95
CA THR A 118 -1.04 16.83 -3.89
C THR A 118 -0.58 16.06 -5.13
N ARG A 119 -1.54 15.55 -5.90
CA ARG A 119 -1.30 14.89 -7.19
C ARG A 119 -0.50 15.77 -8.15
N ALA A 120 -0.83 17.06 -8.22
CA ALA A 120 -0.16 18.00 -9.09
C ALA A 120 1.27 18.29 -8.62
N GLU A 121 1.49 18.52 -7.32
CA GLU A 121 2.84 18.74 -6.80
C GLU A 121 3.73 17.50 -7.00
N ALA A 122 3.20 16.31 -6.72
CA ALA A 122 3.92 15.05 -6.91
C ALA A 122 4.24 14.74 -8.39
N SER A 123 3.46 15.27 -9.35
CA SER A 123 3.80 15.15 -10.76
C SER A 123 4.92 16.10 -11.19
N HIS A 124 5.10 17.23 -10.51
CA HIS A 124 6.18 18.19 -10.78
C HIS A 124 7.49 17.75 -10.09
N ASN A 125 7.40 17.22 -8.87
CA ASN A 125 8.54 16.67 -8.14
C ASN A 125 8.19 15.25 -7.66
N MET A 126 8.79 14.25 -8.29
CA MET A 126 8.43 12.84 -8.05
C MET A 126 9.25 12.16 -6.95
N VAL A 127 10.47 12.65 -6.66
CA VAL A 127 11.47 11.89 -5.87
C VAL A 127 11.87 12.55 -4.57
N LEU A 128 11.60 13.83 -4.37
CA LEU A 128 11.99 14.56 -3.17
C LEU A 128 10.76 14.87 -2.30
N HIS A 129 10.48 13.95 -1.40
CA HIS A 129 9.40 14.01 -0.42
C HIS A 129 9.91 13.56 0.96
N SER A 130 9.23 14.00 2.02
CA SER A 130 9.51 13.53 3.38
C SER A 130 8.24 12.94 4.01
N ILE A 131 8.41 11.97 4.90
CA ILE A 131 7.30 11.41 5.67
C ILE A 131 6.93 12.44 6.73
N THR A 132 5.68 12.92 6.69
CA THR A 132 5.14 13.89 7.64
C THR A 132 4.02 13.27 8.47
N ARG A 133 3.09 12.55 7.81
CA ARG A 133 1.88 12.03 8.45
C ARG A 133 2.18 10.98 9.50
N SER A 134 1.46 11.10 10.62
CA SER A 134 1.41 10.12 11.70
C SER A 134 0.00 10.03 12.28
N HIS A 135 -0.27 8.98 13.06
CA HIS A 135 -1.58 8.79 13.67
C HIS A 135 -1.98 9.95 14.60
N ASP A 136 -1.06 10.39 15.45
CA ASP A 136 -1.30 11.50 16.40
C ASP A 136 -1.57 12.81 15.65
N GLU A 137 -0.80 13.10 14.61
CA GLU A 137 -1.03 14.28 13.77
C GLU A 137 -2.39 14.21 13.05
N ASN A 138 -2.79 13.04 12.54
CA ASN A 138 -4.10 12.88 11.91
C ASN A 138 -5.25 13.12 12.91
N LEU A 139 -5.09 12.71 14.18
CA LEU A 139 -6.08 13.00 15.23
C LEU A 139 -6.21 14.50 15.46
N GLU A 140 -5.09 15.23 15.55
CA GLU A 140 -5.08 16.70 15.69
C GLU A 140 -5.70 17.39 14.48
N ARG A 141 -5.35 16.97 13.26
CA ARG A 141 -5.93 17.46 12.01
C ARG A 141 -7.43 17.25 11.94
N TYR A 142 -7.93 16.09 12.41
CA TYR A 142 -9.36 15.85 12.50
C TYR A 142 -10.06 16.79 13.49
N GLU A 143 -9.46 17.09 14.65
CA GLU A 143 -10.05 18.05 15.59
C GLU A 143 -10.10 19.47 14.99
N LEU A 144 -9.10 19.87 14.20
CA LEU A 144 -9.15 21.11 13.41
C LEU A 144 -10.28 21.08 12.38
N TRP A 145 -10.42 19.99 11.62
CA TRP A 145 -11.51 19.80 10.66
C TRP A 145 -12.89 19.91 11.33
N ARG A 146 -13.07 19.25 12.47
CA ARG A 146 -14.36 19.20 13.20
C ARG A 146 -14.72 20.54 13.84
N THR A 147 -13.75 21.24 14.42
CA THR A 147 -14.00 22.48 15.16
C THR A 147 -13.98 23.72 14.29
N ASN A 148 -13.28 23.68 13.14
CA ASN A 148 -13.08 24.80 12.23
C ASN A 148 -12.84 26.13 12.96
N PRO A 149 -11.78 26.23 13.77
CA PRO A 149 -11.58 27.38 14.66
C PRO A 149 -11.33 28.69 13.89
N PHE A 150 -10.93 28.60 12.62
CA PHE A 150 -10.66 29.73 11.74
C PHE A 150 -11.86 30.12 10.87
N SER A 151 -13.00 29.43 10.98
CA SER A 151 -14.21 29.67 10.17
C SER A 151 -13.93 29.66 8.66
N GLU A 152 -13.04 28.78 8.23
CA GLU A 152 -12.65 28.62 6.83
C GLU A 152 -13.78 28.00 6.01
N SER A 153 -13.78 28.28 4.72
CA SER A 153 -14.64 27.56 3.78
C SER A 153 -14.25 26.07 3.71
N ALA A 154 -15.13 25.25 3.14
CA ALA A 154 -14.88 23.81 3.04
C ALA A 154 -13.60 23.47 2.25
N GLU A 155 -13.28 24.25 1.21
CA GLU A 155 -12.08 24.03 0.39
C GLU A 155 -10.80 24.44 1.12
N GLU A 156 -10.80 25.61 1.76
CA GLU A 156 -9.68 26.11 2.56
C GLU A 156 -9.38 25.18 3.74
N LEU A 157 -10.43 24.76 4.47
CA LEU A 157 -10.29 23.86 5.61
C LEU A 157 -9.76 22.48 5.17
N ARG A 158 -10.28 21.95 4.05
CA ARG A 158 -9.81 20.68 3.46
C ARG A 158 -8.33 20.76 3.09
N ASP A 159 -7.88 21.90 2.56
CA ASP A 159 -6.46 22.11 2.29
C ASP A 159 -5.62 22.25 3.56
N ARG A 160 -6.11 22.96 4.58
CA ARG A 160 -5.43 23.08 5.87
C ARG A 160 -5.16 21.72 6.51
N VAL A 161 -6.15 20.83 6.50
CA VAL A 161 -6.03 19.48 7.11
C VAL A 161 -5.51 18.43 6.14
N LYS A 162 -5.17 18.82 4.91
CA LYS A 162 -4.61 17.97 3.85
C LYS A 162 -5.45 16.70 3.59
N GLY A 163 -6.78 16.85 3.61
CA GLY A 163 -7.73 15.76 3.32
C GLY A 163 -7.95 14.74 4.45
N VAL A 164 -7.66 15.08 5.70
CA VAL A 164 -8.16 14.36 6.88
C VAL A 164 -9.58 14.85 7.18
N SER A 165 -10.59 14.03 6.91
CA SER A 165 -12.01 14.42 7.04
C SER A 165 -12.84 13.51 7.93
N ALA A 166 -12.25 12.40 8.40
CA ALA A 166 -12.83 11.49 9.38
C ALA A 166 -11.86 11.29 10.54
N LYS A 167 -12.37 10.87 11.70
CA LYS A 167 -11.54 10.63 12.88
C LYS A 167 -10.74 9.34 12.67
N PRO A 168 -9.39 9.37 12.77
CA PRO A 168 -8.60 8.15 12.81
C PRO A 168 -9.07 7.22 13.93
N PHE A 169 -9.26 5.94 13.60
CA PHE A 169 -9.75 4.93 14.53
C PHE A 169 -8.62 4.04 15.05
N MET A 170 -7.66 3.72 14.19
CA MET A 170 -6.63 2.73 14.51
C MET A 170 -5.26 3.17 13.97
N GLU A 171 -4.31 3.36 14.88
CA GLU A 171 -2.91 3.61 14.50
C GLU A 171 -2.35 2.54 13.56
N THR A 172 -1.77 3.03 12.47
CA THR A 172 -1.00 2.26 11.48
C THR A 172 0.44 2.74 11.43
N GLN A 173 1.36 1.85 11.07
CA GLN A 173 2.76 2.25 10.86
C GLN A 173 2.86 2.96 9.51
N PRO A 174 3.49 4.15 9.40
CA PRO A 174 3.77 4.78 8.13
C PRO A 174 4.75 3.92 7.32
N THR A 175 4.22 3.14 6.37
CA THR A 175 4.96 2.22 5.49
C THR A 175 4.18 2.00 4.18
N LEU A 176 4.79 1.28 3.24
CA LEU A 176 4.14 0.80 2.02
C LEU A 176 3.92 -0.71 2.06
N ASP A 177 2.79 -1.17 1.52
CA ASP A 177 2.55 -2.59 1.26
C ASP A 177 3.22 -3.02 -0.05
N ALA A 178 4.15 -3.97 0.05
CA ALA A 178 4.93 -4.46 -1.07
C ALA A 178 4.05 -5.12 -2.15
N LEU A 179 3.01 -5.87 -1.76
CA LEU A 179 2.21 -6.63 -2.72
C LEU A 179 1.34 -5.71 -3.58
N HIS A 180 0.60 -4.79 -2.97
CA HIS A 180 -0.25 -3.87 -3.71
C HIS A 180 0.57 -2.82 -4.48
N CYS A 181 1.75 -2.41 -3.97
CA CYS A 181 2.69 -1.60 -4.74
C CYS A 181 3.13 -2.31 -6.03
N ASP A 182 3.52 -3.59 -5.94
CA ASP A 182 3.91 -4.40 -7.10
C ASP A 182 2.79 -4.53 -8.14
N ILE A 183 1.56 -4.79 -7.67
CA ILE A 183 0.39 -4.92 -8.54
C ILE A 183 0.03 -3.58 -9.19
N GLY A 184 0.10 -2.48 -8.43
CA GLY A 184 -0.16 -1.13 -8.90
C GLY A 184 0.80 -0.74 -10.01
N ASN A 185 2.11 -0.87 -9.77
CA ASN A 185 3.15 -0.58 -10.75
C ASN A 185 3.00 -1.44 -12.00
N ALA A 186 2.78 -2.75 -11.86
CA ALA A 186 2.56 -3.62 -13.02
C ALA A 186 1.30 -3.26 -13.82
N THR A 187 0.25 -2.79 -13.15
CA THR A 187 -0.96 -2.31 -13.82
C THR A 187 -0.68 -1.03 -14.60
N GLU A 188 0.17 -0.14 -14.08
CA GLU A 188 0.56 1.08 -14.77
C GLU A 188 1.47 0.80 -15.98
N PHE A 189 2.47 -0.07 -15.83
CA PHE A 189 3.27 -0.55 -16.96
C PHE A 189 2.41 -1.23 -18.04
N TYR A 190 1.41 -2.01 -17.64
CA TYR A 190 0.47 -2.60 -18.59
C TYR A 190 -0.35 -1.56 -19.37
N LYS A 191 -0.66 -0.40 -18.79
CA LYS A 191 -1.27 0.73 -19.53
C LYS A 191 -0.26 1.38 -20.47
N ILE A 192 0.97 1.64 -19.99
CA ILE A 192 2.05 2.19 -20.82
C ILE A 192 2.26 1.31 -22.05
N PHE A 193 2.34 -0.01 -21.90
CA PHE A 193 2.47 -0.94 -23.03
C PHE A 193 1.32 -0.84 -24.04
N GLN A 194 0.08 -0.68 -23.58
CA GLN A 194 -1.07 -0.47 -24.48
C GLN A 194 -0.93 0.84 -25.26
N ASP A 195 -0.53 1.92 -24.58
CA ASP A 195 -0.43 3.25 -25.16
C ASP A 195 0.77 3.37 -26.13
N GLU A 196 1.88 2.66 -25.88
CA GLU A 196 3.02 2.57 -26.80
C GLU A 196 2.71 1.78 -28.08
N ILE A 197 1.92 0.71 -27.99
CA ILE A 197 1.43 -0.03 -29.16
C ILE A 197 0.56 0.89 -30.04
N GLY A 198 -0.23 1.76 -29.42
CA GLY A 198 -1.12 2.69 -30.09
C GLY A 198 -0.51 4.01 -30.54
N GLU A 199 0.76 4.26 -30.19
CA GLU A 199 1.43 5.57 -30.34
C GLU A 199 0.57 6.75 -29.85
N VAL A 200 -0.03 6.62 -28.66
CA VAL A 200 -0.98 7.62 -28.11
C VAL A 200 -0.38 9.02 -27.99
N TYR A 201 0.95 9.11 -27.85
CA TYR A 201 1.68 10.38 -27.88
C TYR A 201 1.53 11.16 -29.21
N ARG A 202 1.25 10.47 -30.33
CA ARG A 202 0.94 11.10 -31.64
C ARG A 202 -0.54 11.38 -31.82
N ARG A 203 -1.40 10.56 -31.19
CA ARG A 203 -2.86 10.61 -31.29
C ARG A 203 -3.47 10.62 -29.90
N PRO A 204 -3.60 11.81 -29.27
CA PRO A 204 -3.89 11.91 -27.83
C PRO A 204 -5.29 11.43 -27.44
N ASN A 205 -6.25 11.43 -28.38
CA ASN A 205 -7.64 11.08 -28.12
C ASN A 205 -8.11 9.85 -28.94
N PRO A 206 -7.57 8.65 -28.67
CA PRO A 206 -8.01 7.45 -29.36
C PRO A 206 -9.39 6.99 -28.88
N SER A 207 -10.14 6.38 -29.79
CA SER A 207 -11.45 5.82 -29.50
C SER A 207 -11.38 4.62 -28.55
N ARG A 208 -12.52 4.27 -27.93
CA ARG A 208 -12.63 3.09 -27.07
C ARG A 208 -12.36 1.78 -27.83
N GLU A 209 -12.69 1.74 -29.12
CA GLU A 209 -12.48 0.58 -29.99
C GLU A 209 -10.99 0.37 -30.29
N GLU A 210 -10.26 1.46 -30.61
CA GLU A 210 -8.80 1.42 -30.80
C GLU A 210 -8.10 0.93 -29.52
N ARG A 211 -8.42 1.50 -28.36
CA ARG A 211 -7.86 1.06 -27.07
C ARG A 211 -8.15 -0.42 -26.80
N ARG A 212 -9.35 -0.92 -27.15
CA ARG A 212 -9.71 -2.34 -27.01
C ARG A 212 -8.87 -3.21 -27.96
N SER A 213 -8.62 -2.74 -29.18
CA SER A 213 -7.80 -3.42 -30.18
C SER A 213 -6.33 -3.55 -29.72
N TRP A 214 -5.75 -2.48 -29.18
CA TRP A 214 -4.37 -2.50 -28.66
C TRP A 214 -4.22 -3.44 -27.47
N ARG A 215 -5.20 -3.42 -26.54
CA ARG A 215 -5.24 -4.39 -25.43
C ARG A 215 -5.27 -5.83 -25.93
N ALA A 216 -6.15 -6.13 -26.89
CA ALA A 216 -6.25 -7.48 -27.45
C ALA A 216 -4.94 -7.92 -28.14
N THR A 217 -4.25 -6.98 -28.78
CA THR A 217 -2.94 -7.21 -29.43
C THR A 217 -1.86 -7.50 -28.40
N LEU A 218 -1.76 -6.69 -27.34
CA LEU A 218 -0.85 -6.90 -26.22
C LEU A 218 -1.08 -8.27 -25.55
N ASP A 219 -2.34 -8.57 -25.24
CA ASP A 219 -2.75 -9.83 -24.62
C ASP A 219 -2.40 -11.06 -25.48
N LYS A 220 -2.57 -10.97 -26.80
CA LYS A 220 -2.19 -12.03 -27.74
C LYS A 220 -0.68 -12.25 -27.74
N GLN A 221 0.10 -11.17 -27.70
CA GLN A 221 1.57 -11.24 -27.69
C GLN A 221 2.11 -11.81 -26.39
N LEU A 222 1.63 -11.33 -25.24
CA LEU A 222 2.00 -11.86 -23.92
C LEU A 222 1.59 -13.32 -23.76
N ARG A 223 0.46 -13.74 -24.34
CA ARG A 223 0.08 -15.16 -24.38
C ARG A 223 1.06 -15.99 -25.21
N ARG A 224 1.45 -15.50 -26.39
CA ARG A 224 2.31 -16.21 -27.33
C ARG A 224 3.72 -16.41 -26.75
N LYS A 225 4.36 -15.31 -26.33
CA LYS A 225 5.76 -15.25 -25.92
C LYS A 225 5.95 -15.55 -24.43
N MET A 226 5.14 -14.94 -23.56
CA MET A 226 5.30 -15.06 -22.11
C MET A 226 4.41 -16.13 -21.48
N LYS A 227 3.52 -16.80 -22.24
CA LYS A 227 2.52 -17.74 -21.72
C LYS A 227 1.63 -17.13 -20.63
N LEU A 228 1.30 -15.85 -20.77
CA LEU A 228 0.42 -15.13 -19.87
C LEU A 228 -1.00 -15.10 -20.43
N ARG A 229 -1.96 -15.58 -19.64
CA ARG A 229 -3.38 -15.49 -19.99
C ARG A 229 -3.92 -14.13 -19.54
N PRO A 230 -4.73 -13.43 -20.35
CA PRO A 230 -5.36 -12.18 -19.95
C PRO A 230 -6.12 -12.35 -18.64
N VAL A 231 -6.01 -11.36 -17.77
CA VAL A 231 -6.68 -11.34 -16.46
C VAL A 231 -7.64 -10.15 -16.40
N MET A 232 -8.77 -10.33 -15.73
CA MET A 232 -9.74 -9.24 -15.52
C MET A 232 -9.19 -8.20 -14.53
N ARG A 233 -8.54 -8.68 -13.46
CA ARG A 233 -7.84 -7.86 -12.46
C ARG A 233 -6.42 -8.36 -12.33
N MET A 234 -5.46 -7.44 -12.36
CA MET A 234 -4.04 -7.76 -12.17
C MET A 234 -3.85 -8.43 -10.81
N ASN A 235 -3.16 -9.57 -10.79
CA ASN A 235 -2.77 -10.26 -9.56
C ASN A 235 -1.25 -10.31 -9.44
N GLY A 236 -0.73 -10.58 -8.25
CA GLY A 236 0.70 -10.58 -7.98
C GLY A 236 1.51 -11.54 -8.85
N ASN A 237 0.95 -12.70 -9.22
CA ASN A 237 1.66 -13.65 -10.08
C ASN A 237 1.80 -13.15 -11.52
N TYR A 238 0.76 -12.50 -12.05
CA TYR A 238 0.83 -11.86 -13.35
C TYR A 238 1.82 -10.69 -13.30
N ALA A 239 1.74 -9.84 -12.26
CA ALA A 239 2.64 -8.70 -12.07
C ALA A 239 4.12 -9.14 -12.08
N ARG A 240 4.49 -10.15 -11.29
CA ARG A 240 5.88 -10.66 -11.26
C ARG A 240 6.37 -11.19 -12.61
N ARG A 241 5.49 -11.78 -13.43
CA ARG A 241 5.85 -12.29 -14.76
C ARG A 241 5.88 -11.19 -15.83
N LEU A 242 5.05 -10.16 -15.69
CA LEU A 242 5.01 -9.01 -16.58
C LEU A 242 6.19 -8.07 -16.35
N MET A 243 6.61 -7.87 -15.10
CA MET A 243 7.70 -6.98 -14.72
C MET A 243 9.05 -7.68 -14.87
N THR A 244 9.44 -8.00 -16.11
CA THR A 244 10.70 -8.66 -16.47
C THR A 244 11.26 -8.08 -17.76
N ARG A 245 12.57 -8.24 -18.00
CA ARG A 245 13.20 -7.78 -19.27
C ARG A 245 12.62 -8.52 -20.46
N GLU A 246 12.41 -9.83 -20.31
CA GLU A 246 11.86 -10.71 -21.34
C GLU A 246 10.45 -10.30 -21.75
N ALA A 247 9.61 -9.92 -20.78
CA ALA A 247 8.27 -9.42 -21.06
C ALA A 247 8.30 -8.11 -21.85
N VAL A 248 9.21 -7.19 -21.52
CA VAL A 248 9.34 -5.92 -22.24
C VAL A 248 9.85 -6.13 -23.65
N GLU A 249 10.81 -7.03 -23.88
CA GLU A 249 11.23 -7.38 -25.25
C GLU A 249 10.06 -7.92 -26.09
N ALA A 250 9.21 -8.77 -25.49
CA ALA A 250 8.01 -9.25 -26.17
C ALA A 250 7.05 -8.11 -26.53
N VAL A 251 6.95 -7.06 -25.71
CA VAL A 251 6.16 -5.86 -26.01
C VAL A 251 6.82 -4.99 -27.08
N CYS A 252 8.14 -4.81 -27.04
CA CYS A 252 8.91 -4.01 -28.00
C CYS A 252 8.72 -4.51 -29.45
N GLU A 253 8.51 -5.81 -29.68
CA GLU A 253 8.14 -6.35 -31.00
C GLU A 253 6.86 -5.72 -31.60
N LEU A 254 5.99 -5.13 -30.78
CA LEU A 254 4.75 -4.48 -31.21
C LEU A 254 4.87 -2.95 -31.32
N VAL A 255 5.90 -2.35 -30.73
CA VAL A 255 6.06 -0.88 -30.70
C VAL A 255 6.73 -0.44 -32.01
N PRO A 256 6.19 0.52 -32.78
CA PRO A 256 6.75 0.87 -34.09
C PRO A 256 8.10 1.60 -34.03
N SER A 257 8.26 2.52 -33.09
CA SER A 257 9.45 3.39 -32.97
C SER A 257 10.58 2.72 -32.19
N GLU A 258 11.77 2.61 -32.77
CA GLU A 258 12.96 2.08 -32.08
C GLU A 258 13.33 2.91 -30.84
N GLU A 259 13.28 4.24 -30.94
CA GLU A 259 13.54 5.14 -29.81
C GLU A 259 12.61 4.86 -28.62
N ARG A 260 11.32 4.58 -28.91
CA ARG A 260 10.35 4.23 -27.85
C ARG A 260 10.60 2.84 -27.28
N ARG A 261 11.10 1.90 -28.08
CA ARG A 261 11.52 0.58 -27.57
C ARG A 261 12.68 0.71 -26.60
N ASP A 262 13.69 1.50 -26.95
CA ASP A 262 14.85 1.71 -26.08
C ASP A 262 14.46 2.41 -24.77
N ALA A 263 13.58 3.43 -24.85
CA ALA A 263 13.02 4.07 -23.65
C ALA A 263 12.26 3.09 -22.74
N LEU A 264 11.44 2.18 -23.30
CA LEU A 264 10.75 1.15 -22.52
C LEU A 264 11.70 0.16 -21.85
N ARG A 265 12.76 -0.26 -22.57
CA ARG A 265 13.79 -1.16 -22.03
C ARG A 265 14.54 -0.51 -20.89
N GLU A 266 14.95 0.75 -21.05
CA GLU A 266 15.63 1.53 -20.02
C GLU A 266 14.73 1.69 -18.80
N LEU A 267 13.47 2.09 -19.01
CA LEU A 267 12.50 2.27 -17.92
C LEU A 267 12.30 0.98 -17.10
N MET A 268 12.15 -0.17 -17.77
CA MET A 268 12.07 -1.46 -17.09
C MET A 268 13.40 -1.84 -16.43
N GLY A 269 14.53 -1.52 -17.07
CA GLY A 269 15.86 -1.71 -16.50
C GLY A 269 16.04 -1.00 -15.17
N LEU A 270 15.65 0.27 -15.10
CA LEU A 270 15.66 1.08 -13.88
C LEU A 270 14.69 0.53 -12.83
N TYR A 271 13.45 0.18 -13.23
CA TYR A 271 12.47 -0.41 -12.33
C TYR A 271 13.00 -1.68 -11.64
N LEU A 272 13.63 -2.57 -12.40
CA LEU A 272 14.18 -3.83 -11.88
C LEU A 272 15.40 -3.65 -10.97
N GLN A 273 16.11 -2.52 -11.07
CA GLN A 273 17.22 -2.21 -10.16
C GLN A 273 16.72 -1.72 -8.79
N MET A 274 15.55 -1.09 -8.75
CA MET A 274 14.94 -0.55 -7.53
C MET A 274 14.02 -1.55 -6.82
N LYS A 275 13.54 -2.56 -7.54
CA LYS A 275 12.67 -3.62 -7.03
C LYS A 275 13.43 -4.67 -6.24
#